data_AF-A0A1Q3MHH9-F1
#
_entry.id   AF-A0A1Q3MHH9-F1
#
_cell.length_a   1.000
_cell.length_b   1.000
_cell.length_c   1.000
_cell.angle_alpha   90.00
_cell.angle_beta   90.00
_cell.angle_gamma   90.00
#
_symmetry.space_group_name_H-M   'P 1'
#
loop_
_entity.id
_entity.type
_entity.pdbx_description
1 polymer ?
#
loop_
_entity_poly.entity_id
_entity_poly.type
_entity_poly.pdbx_seq_one_letter_code
_entity_poly.pdbx_strand_id
1 'polypeptide(L)'
;MERLKKQIIILAAVFGLAAVAFLILPSKPPVTVDEQWMKDHAPDVVDGFRFIPDSDDPKISYKMDAQTYEMLNPFGIVARTYRKDQRQFDVVLIAGNDKENFHDPHVCFNAQGWTFEKDNVIQIPTKTRGTVDATLAVISNQGKRSIALFFYRGPKGFYPSTPNLGLAMIKGPLMGDFKTDAVFYRFMAQHEGANEQDLIKFAGDFLDAAKPVSDGYF
;
A
#
# COMPACT_ATOMS: atom_id res chain seq x y z
N MET A 1 4.65 49.50 22.06
CA MET A 1 5.78 48.53 22.11
C MET A 1 5.63 47.48 23.21
N GLU A 2 5.17 47.80 24.42
CA GLU A 2 5.01 46.80 25.50
C GLU A 2 4.05 45.65 25.17
N ARG A 3 2.93 45.94 24.49
CA ARG A 3 1.95 44.92 24.08
C ARG A 3 2.54 43.88 23.12
N LEU A 4 3.40 44.34 22.20
CA LEU A 4 4.12 43.48 21.25
C LEU A 4 5.17 42.61 21.96
N LYS A 5 5.91 43.19 22.92
CA LYS A 5 6.89 42.43 23.74
C LYS A 5 6.20 41.33 24.55
N LYS A 6 5.04 41.61 25.16
CA LYS A 6 4.25 40.60 25.88
C LYS A 6 3.74 39.49 24.95
N GLN A 7 3.28 39.83 23.75
CA GLN A 7 2.83 38.85 22.75
C GLN A 7 3.95 37.93 22.28
N ILE A 8 5.15 38.47 22.03
CA ILE A 8 6.33 37.69 21.63
C ILE A 8 6.75 36.72 22.73
N ILE A 9 6.77 37.16 24.00
CA ILE A 9 7.12 36.30 25.14
C ILE A 9 6.11 35.16 25.30
N ILE A 10 4.81 35.45 25.15
CA ILE A 10 3.76 34.43 25.21
C ILE A 10 3.92 33.41 24.07
N LEU A 11 4.15 33.87 22.84
CA LEU A 11 4.42 32.99 21.70
C LEU A 11 5.66 32.12 21.93
N ALA A 12 6.76 32.71 22.39
CA ALA A 12 8.00 31.98 22.69
C ALA A 12 7.79 30.93 23.79
N ALA A 13 7.02 31.24 24.84
CA ALA A 13 6.69 30.30 25.89
C ALA A 13 5.80 29.16 25.39
N VAL A 14 4.80 29.45 24.54
CA VAL A 14 3.93 28.44 23.92
C VAL A 14 4.72 27.51 23.01
N PHE A 15 5.57 28.06 22.12
CA PHE A 15 6.42 27.25 21.26
C PHE A 15 7.49 26.48 22.02
N GLY A 16 8.07 27.07 23.08
CA GLY A 16 9.03 26.41 23.96
C GLY A 16 8.40 25.22 24.70
N LEU A 17 7.20 25.39 25.26
CA LEU A 17 6.46 24.30 25.91
C LEU A 17 6.03 23.23 24.91
N ALA A 18 5.61 23.60 23.71
CA ALA A 18 5.30 22.65 22.65
C ALA A 18 6.53 21.84 22.23
N ALA A 19 7.71 22.47 22.12
CA ALA A 19 8.96 21.79 21.79
C ALA A 19 9.46 20.87 22.92
N VAL A 20 9.26 21.23 24.19
CA VAL A 20 9.60 20.34 25.31
C VAL A 20 8.64 19.16 25.37
N ALA A 21 7.34 19.38 25.21
CA ALA A 21 6.36 18.30 25.13
C ALA A 21 6.65 17.35 23.95
N PHE A 22 7.15 17.88 22.83
CA PHE A 22 7.59 17.14 21.66
C PHE A 22 8.72 16.15 21.95
N LEU A 23 9.71 16.55 22.76
CA LEU A 23 10.86 15.72 23.10
C LEU A 23 10.53 14.59 24.08
N ILE A 24 9.40 14.68 24.79
CA ILE A 24 9.02 13.74 25.85
C ILE A 24 7.96 12.72 25.35
N LEU A 25 7.36 12.95 24.17
CA LEU A 25 6.39 12.00 23.61
C LEU A 25 7.10 10.67 23.25
N PRO A 26 6.66 9.54 23.82
CA PRO A 26 7.24 8.24 23.50
C PRO A 26 6.96 7.91 22.04
N SER A 27 8.02 7.80 21.25
CA SER A 27 7.93 7.20 19.92
C SER A 27 7.71 5.70 20.10
N LYS A 28 6.64 5.16 19.50
CA LYS A 28 6.50 3.70 19.42
C LYS A 28 7.77 3.16 18.75
N PRO A 29 8.44 2.12 19.30
CA PRO A 29 9.52 1.49 18.59
C PRO A 29 8.97 1.04 17.23
N PRO A 30 9.67 1.34 16.12
CA PRO A 30 9.19 0.94 14.80
C PRO A 30 9.05 -0.58 14.82
N VAL A 31 7.90 -1.07 14.34
CA VAL A 31 7.83 -2.46 13.90
C VAL A 31 8.91 -2.57 12.82
N THR A 32 9.87 -3.47 13.00
CA THR A 32 10.91 -3.70 12.00
C THR A 32 10.27 -4.54 10.91
N VAL A 33 9.43 -3.90 10.09
CA VAL A 33 8.87 -4.52 8.89
C VAL A 33 9.99 -4.56 7.87
N ASP A 34 10.44 -5.77 7.57
CA ASP A 34 11.32 -6.06 6.45
C ASP A 34 10.63 -7.02 5.49
N GLU A 35 11.25 -7.30 4.35
CA GLU A 35 10.70 -8.20 3.36
C GLU A 35 10.39 -9.61 3.91
N GLN A 36 11.22 -10.14 4.82
CA GLN A 36 11.01 -11.46 5.38
C GLN A 36 9.76 -11.47 6.27
N TRP A 37 9.59 -10.45 7.11
CA TRP A 37 8.38 -10.25 7.88
C TRP A 37 7.16 -10.17 6.96
N MET A 38 7.22 -9.39 5.88
CA MET A 38 6.10 -9.27 4.93
C MET A 38 5.76 -10.62 4.30
N LYS A 39 6.77 -11.43 3.92
CA LYS A 39 6.60 -12.78 3.37
C LYS A 39 5.89 -13.71 4.36
N ASP A 40 6.20 -13.61 5.64
CA ASP A 40 5.61 -14.46 6.67
C ASP A 40 4.20 -14.02 7.09
N HIS A 41 3.84 -12.77 6.83
CA HIS A 41 2.56 -12.17 7.25
C HIS A 41 1.62 -11.86 6.07
N ALA A 42 1.98 -12.22 4.83
CA ALA A 42 1.07 -12.21 3.70
C ALA A 42 0.20 -13.50 3.68
N PRO A 43 -1.08 -13.46 3.29
CA PRO A 43 -1.94 -14.64 3.27
C PRO A 43 -1.42 -15.74 2.35
N ASP A 44 -1.41 -16.99 2.81
CA ASP A 44 -1.13 -18.12 1.92
C ASP A 44 -2.37 -18.58 1.13
N VAL A 45 -3.56 -18.31 1.68
CA VAL A 45 -4.86 -18.70 1.12
C VAL A 45 -5.85 -17.55 1.24
N VAL A 46 -6.62 -17.30 0.17
CA VAL A 46 -7.67 -16.28 0.09
C VAL A 46 -8.90 -16.90 -0.57
N ASP A 47 -10.01 -17.07 0.14
CA ASP A 47 -11.25 -17.67 -0.39
C ASP A 47 -11.04 -19.00 -1.17
N GLY A 48 -10.11 -19.83 -0.68
CA GLY A 48 -9.70 -21.09 -1.31
C GLY A 48 -8.76 -20.97 -2.50
N PHE A 49 -8.38 -19.76 -2.91
CA PHE A 49 -7.22 -19.54 -3.78
C PHE A 49 -5.95 -19.70 -2.97
N ARG A 50 -4.99 -20.49 -3.47
CA ARG A 50 -3.68 -20.68 -2.85
C ARG A 50 -2.62 -20.00 -3.69
N PHE A 51 -1.65 -19.33 -3.06
CA PHE A 51 -0.54 -18.78 -3.83
C PHE A 51 0.35 -19.89 -4.40
N ILE A 52 0.95 -19.63 -5.55
CA ILE A 52 1.87 -20.55 -6.23
C ILE A 52 3.29 -20.18 -5.81
N PRO A 53 4.01 -21.02 -5.07
CA PRO A 53 5.37 -20.68 -4.65
C PRO A 53 6.35 -20.70 -5.82
N ASP A 54 7.35 -19.83 -5.76
CA ASP A 54 8.56 -19.86 -6.58
C ASP A 54 9.45 -21.05 -6.19
N SER A 55 10.31 -21.50 -7.10
CA SER A 55 11.21 -22.63 -6.84
C SER A 55 12.31 -22.31 -5.84
N ASP A 56 12.76 -21.05 -5.79
CA ASP A 56 13.92 -20.62 -5.02
C ASP A 56 13.50 -19.99 -3.68
N ASP A 57 12.36 -19.29 -3.66
CA ASP A 57 11.76 -18.73 -2.44
C ASP A 57 10.29 -19.17 -2.29
N PRO A 58 9.99 -20.16 -1.42
CA PRO A 58 8.65 -20.72 -1.29
C PRO A 58 7.63 -19.75 -0.65
N LYS A 59 8.03 -18.52 -0.29
CA LYS A 59 7.15 -17.51 0.32
C LYS A 59 6.69 -16.44 -0.66
N ILE A 60 7.14 -16.47 -1.90
CA ILE A 60 6.71 -15.58 -2.99
C ILE A 60 6.40 -16.42 -4.23
N SER A 61 5.79 -15.81 -5.24
CA SER A 61 5.59 -16.44 -6.56
C SER A 61 6.64 -16.04 -7.58
N TYR A 62 7.24 -14.87 -7.40
CA TYR A 62 8.38 -14.39 -8.16
C TYR A 62 9.03 -13.24 -7.40
N LYS A 63 10.30 -12.99 -7.70
CA LYS A 63 11.01 -11.78 -7.24
C LYS A 63 10.91 -10.70 -8.31
N MET A 64 10.65 -9.46 -7.90
CA MET A 64 10.79 -8.32 -8.83
C MET A 64 12.26 -8.11 -9.22
N ASP A 65 12.49 -7.48 -10.37
CA ASP A 65 13.84 -7.17 -10.82
C ASP A 65 14.57 -6.21 -9.85
N ALA A 66 15.91 -6.25 -9.89
CA ALA A 66 16.74 -5.43 -9.01
C ALA A 66 16.49 -3.93 -9.21
N GLN A 67 16.20 -3.50 -10.43
CA GLN A 67 15.92 -2.10 -10.76
C GLN A 67 14.69 -1.59 -10.00
N THR A 68 13.66 -2.42 -9.81
CA THR A 68 12.47 -2.07 -9.04
C THR A 68 12.82 -1.83 -7.56
N TYR A 69 13.67 -2.68 -6.97
CA TYR A 69 14.16 -2.49 -5.61
C TYR A 69 15.00 -1.22 -5.46
N GLU A 70 15.91 -0.97 -6.40
CA GLU A 70 16.75 0.24 -6.40
C GLU A 70 15.91 1.51 -6.56
N MET A 71 14.92 1.48 -7.43
CA MET A 71 14.08 2.64 -7.75
C MET A 71 13.12 2.98 -6.61
N LEU A 72 12.52 1.98 -5.96
CA LEU A 72 11.54 2.20 -4.90
C LEU A 72 12.16 2.24 -3.51
N ASN A 73 13.36 1.70 -3.31
CA ASN A 73 14.03 1.56 -2.01
C ASN A 73 13.07 1.12 -0.87
N PRO A 74 12.28 0.04 -1.04
CA PRO A 74 11.24 -0.34 -0.10
C PRO A 74 11.82 -1.08 1.12
N PHE A 75 10.99 -1.25 2.16
CA PHE A 75 11.25 -2.23 3.22
C PHE A 75 11.25 -3.66 2.67
N GLY A 76 10.38 -3.92 1.70
CA GLY A 76 10.25 -5.20 1.04
C GLY A 76 9.18 -5.20 -0.04
N ILE A 77 9.28 -6.19 -0.93
CA ILE A 77 8.27 -6.46 -1.95
C ILE A 77 7.83 -7.92 -1.81
N VAL A 78 6.52 -8.15 -1.73
CA VAL A 78 5.94 -9.49 -1.76
C VAL A 78 5.04 -9.59 -2.98
N ALA A 79 5.43 -10.43 -3.93
CA ALA A 79 4.63 -10.75 -5.10
C ALA A 79 4.11 -12.19 -5.01
N ARG A 80 2.79 -12.36 -5.07
CA ARG A 80 2.12 -13.67 -4.95
C ARG A 80 1.01 -13.81 -5.98
N THR A 81 1.03 -14.92 -6.68
CA THR A 81 0.03 -15.32 -7.67
C THR A 81 -0.86 -16.39 -7.06
N TYR A 82 -2.13 -16.06 -6.83
CA TYR A 82 -3.14 -16.90 -6.23
C TYR A 82 -3.95 -17.62 -7.30
N ARG A 83 -4.11 -18.94 -7.17
CA ARG A 83 -4.84 -19.76 -8.15
C ARG A 83 -5.90 -20.64 -7.49
N LYS A 84 -7.03 -20.75 -8.19
CA LYS A 84 -8.13 -21.69 -7.92
C LYS A 84 -8.76 -22.09 -9.25
N ASP A 85 -8.65 -23.36 -9.61
CA ASP A 85 -9.06 -23.88 -10.91
C ASP A 85 -8.38 -23.10 -12.05
N GLN A 86 -9.16 -22.58 -13.01
CA GLN A 86 -8.70 -21.76 -14.13
C GLN A 86 -8.55 -20.27 -13.78
N ARG A 87 -8.87 -19.86 -12.55
CA ARG A 87 -8.78 -18.45 -12.13
C ARG A 87 -7.47 -18.17 -11.43
N GLN A 88 -6.88 -17.04 -11.79
CA GLN A 88 -5.59 -16.59 -11.26
C GLN A 88 -5.58 -15.07 -11.01
N PHE A 89 -5.04 -14.67 -9.87
CA PHE A 89 -4.86 -13.27 -9.47
C PHE A 89 -3.42 -13.04 -9.01
N ASP A 90 -2.78 -12.03 -9.55
CA ASP A 90 -1.48 -11.54 -9.08
C ASP A 90 -1.68 -10.45 -8.03
N VAL A 91 -0.95 -10.55 -6.92
CA VAL A 91 -0.94 -9.57 -5.84
C VAL A 91 0.48 -9.12 -5.61
N VAL A 92 0.68 -7.81 -5.52
CA VAL A 92 1.94 -7.21 -5.12
C VAL A 92 1.71 -6.30 -3.93
N LEU A 93 2.51 -6.51 -2.89
CA LEU A 93 2.62 -5.66 -1.72
C LEU A 93 3.99 -4.99 -1.72
N ILE A 94 4.03 -3.69 -1.52
CA ILE A 94 5.28 -2.92 -1.36
C ILE A 94 5.14 -2.11 -0.09
N ALA A 95 6.01 -2.31 0.89
CA ALA A 95 6.02 -1.55 2.13
C ALA A 95 7.17 -0.54 2.16
N GLY A 96 6.94 0.60 2.79
CA GLY A 96 7.92 1.66 2.93
C GLY A 96 7.41 2.74 3.87
N ASN A 97 8.22 3.76 4.10
CA ASN A 97 7.89 4.87 5.01
C ASN A 97 8.16 6.26 4.43
N ASP A 98 8.64 6.33 3.18
CA ASP A 98 8.84 7.55 2.44
C ASP A 98 7.87 7.63 1.25
N LYS A 99 7.42 8.84 0.91
CA LYS A 99 6.61 9.07 -0.30
C LYS A 99 7.35 8.62 -1.56
N GLU A 100 8.67 8.73 -1.58
CA GLU A 100 9.50 8.30 -2.70
C GLU A 100 9.49 6.77 -2.86
N ASN A 101 9.07 5.99 -1.86
CA ASN A 101 8.90 4.55 -2.02
C ASN A 101 7.67 4.18 -2.88
N PHE A 102 6.78 5.13 -3.13
CA PHE A 102 5.49 4.90 -3.75
C PHE A 102 5.34 5.74 -5.02
N HIS A 103 5.87 5.23 -6.12
CA HIS A 103 5.73 5.85 -7.43
C HIS A 103 4.29 5.73 -7.97
N ASP A 104 3.93 6.59 -8.92
CA ASP A 104 2.63 6.52 -9.59
C ASP A 104 2.52 5.22 -10.41
N PRO A 105 1.51 4.36 -10.15
CA PRO A 105 1.31 3.13 -10.91
C PRO A 105 1.19 3.39 -12.41
N HIS A 106 0.65 4.53 -12.85
CA HIS A 106 0.59 4.88 -14.27
C HIS A 106 1.96 4.88 -14.93
N VAL A 107 2.97 5.39 -14.25
CA VAL A 107 4.35 5.42 -14.75
C VAL A 107 4.92 4.01 -14.81
N CYS A 108 4.74 3.22 -13.75
CA CYS A 108 5.27 1.86 -13.65
C CYS A 108 4.64 0.92 -14.71
N PHE A 109 3.32 0.96 -14.86
CA PHE A 109 2.60 0.17 -15.86
C PHE A 109 2.99 0.57 -17.29
N ASN A 110 3.09 1.88 -17.58
CA ASN A 110 3.55 2.36 -18.89
C ASN A 110 4.97 1.90 -19.21
N ALA A 111 5.88 1.94 -18.24
CA ALA A 111 7.26 1.44 -18.40
C ALA A 111 7.30 -0.08 -18.69
N GLN A 112 6.32 -0.83 -18.21
CA GLN A 112 6.13 -2.26 -18.47
C GLN A 112 5.35 -2.54 -19.78
N GLY A 113 5.08 -1.51 -20.58
CA GLY A 113 4.39 -1.62 -21.87
C GLY A 113 2.87 -1.72 -21.78
N TRP A 114 2.28 -1.48 -20.60
CA TRP A 114 0.83 -1.38 -20.44
C TRP A 114 0.34 0.03 -20.78
N THR A 115 -0.84 0.14 -21.35
CA THR A 115 -1.53 1.42 -21.60
C THR A 115 -2.83 1.43 -20.82
N PHE A 116 -3.14 2.53 -20.13
CA PHE A 116 -4.42 2.72 -19.47
C PHE A 116 -5.48 3.11 -20.50
N GLU A 117 -6.57 2.34 -20.55
CA GLU A 117 -7.73 2.67 -21.39
C GLU A 117 -8.76 3.50 -20.60
N LYS A 118 -8.98 3.12 -19.36
CA LYS A 118 -9.83 3.81 -18.39
C LYS A 118 -9.38 3.47 -16.98
N ASP A 119 -9.56 4.40 -16.07
CA ASP A 119 -9.49 4.15 -14.64
C ASP A 119 -10.56 4.95 -13.89
N ASN A 120 -10.96 4.45 -12.73
CA ASN A 120 -11.88 5.14 -11.85
C ASN A 120 -11.69 4.68 -10.41
N VAL A 121 -12.03 5.56 -9.47
CA VAL A 121 -12.10 5.18 -8.07
C VAL A 121 -13.36 4.34 -7.83
N ILE A 122 -13.17 3.24 -7.12
CA ILE A 122 -14.22 2.32 -6.68
C ILE A 122 -14.11 2.08 -5.18
N GLN A 123 -15.13 1.44 -4.61
CA GLN A 123 -15.12 0.98 -3.23
C GLN A 123 -15.07 -0.53 -3.17
N ILE A 124 -14.09 -1.06 -2.43
CA ILE A 124 -13.94 -2.48 -2.16
C ILE A 124 -14.61 -2.76 -0.82
N PRO A 125 -15.71 -3.52 -0.78
CA PRO A 125 -16.29 -3.96 0.47
C PRO A 125 -15.39 -5.01 1.13
N THR A 126 -15.16 -4.85 2.43
CA THR A 126 -14.42 -5.81 3.28
C THR A 126 -15.25 -6.12 4.51
N LYS A 127 -15.09 -7.31 5.09
CA LYS A 127 -15.75 -7.68 6.35
C LYS A 127 -15.06 -7.04 7.55
N THR A 128 -13.77 -6.76 7.44
CA THR A 128 -12.93 -6.39 8.58
C THR A 128 -12.51 -4.92 8.63
N ARG A 129 -12.64 -4.18 7.52
CA ARG A 129 -12.15 -2.80 7.37
C ARG A 129 -13.20 -1.83 6.81
N GLY A 130 -14.45 -2.26 6.67
CA GLY A 130 -15.50 -1.47 6.02
C GLY A 130 -15.27 -1.38 4.52
N THR A 131 -15.24 -0.18 3.96
CA THR A 131 -14.99 0.06 2.54
C THR A 131 -13.58 0.63 2.32
N VAL A 132 -12.88 0.10 1.33
CA VAL A 132 -11.56 0.59 0.90
C VAL A 132 -11.67 1.25 -0.47
N ASP A 133 -11.30 2.52 -0.55
CA ASP A 133 -11.24 3.24 -1.82
C ASP A 133 -10.00 2.79 -2.61
N ALA A 134 -10.20 2.40 -3.86
CA ALA A 134 -9.15 1.93 -4.74
C ALA A 134 -9.32 2.44 -6.16
N THR A 135 -8.23 2.52 -6.91
CA THR A 135 -8.28 2.75 -8.35
C THR A 135 -8.43 1.42 -9.06
N LEU A 136 -9.49 1.28 -9.85
CA LEU A 136 -9.67 0.19 -10.79
C LEU A 136 -9.30 0.70 -12.17
N ALA A 137 -8.40 0.01 -12.85
CA ALA A 137 -7.89 0.36 -14.16
C ALA A 137 -8.10 -0.78 -15.14
N VAL A 138 -8.56 -0.45 -16.33
CA VAL A 138 -8.45 -1.32 -17.49
C VAL A 138 -7.20 -0.93 -18.25
N ILE A 139 -6.33 -1.91 -18.44
CA ILE A 139 -5.04 -1.74 -19.09
C ILE A 139 -4.91 -2.69 -20.29
N SER A 140 -4.10 -2.33 -21.27
CA SER A 140 -3.80 -3.20 -22.40
C SER A 140 -2.33 -3.20 -22.78
N ASN A 141 -1.84 -4.34 -23.27
CA ASN A 141 -0.47 -4.53 -23.75
C ASN A 141 -0.53 -5.45 -24.98
N GLN A 142 -0.05 -4.95 -26.13
CA GLN A 142 -0.01 -5.70 -27.40
C GLN A 142 -1.34 -6.38 -27.77
N GLY A 143 -2.46 -5.67 -27.59
CA GLY A 143 -3.81 -6.18 -27.88
C GLY A 143 -4.40 -7.11 -26.81
N LYS A 144 -3.66 -7.44 -25.75
CA LYS A 144 -4.18 -8.15 -24.58
C LYS A 144 -4.69 -7.14 -23.56
N ARG A 145 -5.97 -7.24 -23.24
CA ARG A 145 -6.64 -6.42 -22.23
C ARG A 145 -6.60 -7.13 -20.88
N SER A 146 -6.37 -6.36 -19.81
CA SER A 146 -6.38 -6.84 -18.42
C SER A 146 -7.03 -5.80 -17.51
N ILE A 147 -7.33 -6.21 -16.29
CA ILE A 147 -7.85 -5.37 -15.23
C ILE A 147 -6.87 -5.38 -14.07
N ALA A 148 -6.54 -4.19 -13.61
CA ALA A 148 -5.71 -3.96 -12.45
C ALA A 148 -6.50 -3.14 -11.41
N LEU A 149 -6.22 -3.40 -10.15
CA LEU A 149 -6.76 -2.66 -9.03
C LEU A 149 -5.60 -2.31 -8.11
N PHE A 150 -5.52 -1.07 -7.66
CA PHE A 150 -4.47 -0.66 -6.75
C PHE A 150 -4.91 0.42 -5.78
N PHE A 151 -4.26 0.42 -4.61
CA PHE A 151 -4.47 1.41 -3.55
C PHE A 151 -3.30 1.37 -2.57
N TYR A 152 -3.35 2.28 -1.61
CA TYR A 152 -2.36 2.41 -0.56
C TYR A 152 -3.04 2.33 0.80
N ARG A 153 -2.45 1.61 1.74
CA ARG A 153 -2.69 1.81 3.16
C ARG A 153 -1.68 2.83 3.66
N GLY A 154 -2.15 3.91 4.24
CA GLY A 154 -1.32 4.87 4.97
C GLY A 154 -1.76 5.00 6.44
N PRO A 155 -1.25 6.00 7.16
CA PRO A 155 -1.49 6.12 8.61
C PRO A 155 -2.94 6.27 9.03
N LYS A 156 -3.78 6.92 8.21
CA LYS A 156 -5.17 7.24 8.57
C LYS A 156 -6.20 6.46 7.76
N GLY A 157 -5.79 5.39 7.09
CA GLY A 157 -6.67 4.54 6.31
C GLY A 157 -6.12 4.27 4.91
N PHE A 158 -7.04 4.14 3.96
CA PHE A 158 -6.72 3.75 2.60
C PHE A 158 -6.86 4.91 1.63
N TYR A 159 -6.03 4.90 0.59
CA TYR A 159 -5.94 5.94 -0.42
C TYR A 159 -5.90 5.31 -1.80
N PRO A 160 -6.73 5.75 -2.76
CA PRO A 160 -6.77 5.14 -4.09
C PRO A 160 -5.60 5.55 -4.99
N SER A 161 -4.82 6.57 -4.62
CA SER A 161 -3.79 7.15 -5.49
C SER A 161 -2.59 7.71 -4.71
N THR A 162 -1.45 7.82 -5.40
CA THR A 162 -0.21 8.38 -4.85
C THR A 162 -0.37 9.82 -4.35
N PRO A 163 -1.05 10.74 -5.07
CA PRO A 163 -1.28 12.09 -4.56
C PRO A 163 -2.06 12.12 -3.23
N ASN A 164 -3.07 11.25 -3.09
CA ASN A 164 -3.88 11.15 -1.88
C ASN A 164 -3.04 10.62 -0.69
N LEU A 165 -2.19 9.61 -0.93
CA LEU A 165 -1.25 9.12 0.08
C LEU A 165 -0.22 10.19 0.46
N GLY A 166 0.42 10.84 -0.52
CA GLY A 166 1.45 11.85 -0.30
C GLY A 166 0.96 13.01 0.58
N LEU A 167 -0.26 13.49 0.34
CA LEU A 167 -0.87 14.53 1.18
C LEU A 167 -1.10 14.05 2.63
N ALA A 168 -1.45 12.77 2.82
CA ALA A 168 -1.61 12.18 4.15
C ALA A 168 -0.27 12.04 4.88
N MET A 169 0.79 11.61 4.17
CA MET A 169 2.13 11.46 4.72
C MET A 169 2.76 12.80 5.10
N ILE A 170 2.48 13.89 4.38
CA ILE A 170 2.93 15.25 4.75
C ILE A 170 2.20 15.77 6.00
N LYS A 171 0.90 15.47 6.15
CA LYS A 171 0.10 15.92 7.30
C LYS A 171 0.38 15.14 8.59
N GLY A 172 0.90 13.91 8.50
CA GLY A 172 1.22 13.06 9.64
C GLY A 172 2.22 13.69 10.62
N PRO A 173 3.41 14.11 10.16
CA PRO A 173 4.42 14.78 10.99
C PRO A 173 3.90 16.06 11.66
N LEU A 174 3.04 16.83 10.99
CA LEU A 174 2.43 18.03 11.58
C LEU A 174 1.47 17.72 12.75
N MET A 175 1.02 16.47 12.87
CA MET A 175 0.13 15.99 13.93
C MET A 175 0.82 15.05 14.92
N GLY A 176 2.16 14.96 14.88
CA GLY A 176 2.93 14.12 15.80
C GLY A 176 3.22 12.70 15.31
N ASP A 177 2.87 12.38 14.06
CA ASP A 177 2.96 11.02 13.50
C ASP A 177 4.16 10.91 12.55
N PHE A 178 5.35 10.66 13.11
CA PHE A 178 6.64 10.83 12.44
C PHE A 178 7.19 9.59 11.74
N LYS A 179 6.52 8.44 11.88
CA LYS A 179 6.90 7.17 11.23
C LYS A 179 5.64 6.42 10.87
N THR A 180 5.16 6.66 9.66
CA THR A 180 3.92 6.07 9.20
C THR A 180 4.20 5.18 8.02
N ASP A 181 4.45 3.92 8.35
CA ASP A 181 4.58 2.87 7.37
C ASP A 181 3.33 2.88 6.48
N ALA A 182 3.58 2.80 5.18
CA ALA A 182 2.57 2.67 4.17
C ALA A 182 2.81 1.37 3.40
N VAL A 183 1.72 0.84 2.84
CA VAL A 183 1.75 -0.36 2.01
C VAL A 183 0.99 -0.05 0.74
N PHE A 184 1.64 -0.25 -0.40
CA PHE A 184 0.99 -0.29 -1.69
C PHE A 184 0.48 -1.69 -1.97
N TYR A 185 -0.73 -1.77 -2.51
CA TYR A 185 -1.36 -3.00 -2.95
C TYR A 185 -1.67 -2.88 -4.43
N ARG A 186 -1.31 -3.91 -5.19
CA ARG A 186 -1.73 -4.11 -6.57
C ARG A 186 -2.35 -5.49 -6.69
N PHE A 187 -3.47 -5.56 -7.38
CA PHE A 187 -4.15 -6.78 -7.77
C PHE A 187 -4.32 -6.77 -9.29
N MET A 188 -4.02 -7.88 -9.96
CA MET A 188 -4.25 -8.05 -11.38
C MET A 188 -4.88 -9.40 -11.67
N ALA A 189 -5.91 -9.42 -12.52
CA ALA A 189 -6.44 -10.69 -12.99
C ALA A 189 -5.56 -11.25 -14.13
N GLN A 190 -5.18 -12.52 -14.00
CA GLN A 190 -4.30 -13.22 -14.94
C GLN A 190 -4.98 -14.48 -15.52
N HIS A 191 -6.25 -14.36 -15.91
CA HIS A 191 -6.99 -15.46 -16.52
C HIS A 191 -8.00 -14.93 -17.55
N GLU A 192 -8.39 -15.79 -18.49
CA GLU A 192 -9.40 -15.45 -19.50
C GLU A 192 -10.78 -15.26 -18.87
N GLY A 193 -11.56 -14.31 -19.39
CA GLY A 193 -12.90 -14.00 -18.89
C GLY A 193 -12.93 -13.27 -17.54
N ALA A 194 -11.78 -12.82 -17.02
CA ALA A 194 -11.71 -12.01 -15.82
C ALA A 194 -12.56 -10.74 -15.95
N ASN A 195 -13.31 -10.43 -14.90
CA ASN A 195 -14.14 -9.23 -14.82
C ASN A 195 -13.86 -8.43 -13.56
N GLU A 196 -14.30 -7.17 -13.56
CA GLU A 196 -14.05 -6.20 -12.50
C GLU A 196 -14.60 -6.68 -11.14
N GLN A 197 -15.79 -7.32 -11.12
CA GLN A 197 -16.44 -7.76 -9.88
C GLN A 197 -15.65 -8.88 -9.20
N ASP A 198 -15.10 -9.82 -9.95
CA ASP A 198 -14.28 -10.90 -9.41
C ASP A 198 -12.98 -10.37 -8.82
N LEU A 199 -12.34 -9.39 -9.48
CA LEU A 199 -11.12 -8.76 -8.97
C LEU A 199 -11.41 -7.96 -7.68
N ILE A 200 -12.52 -7.22 -7.64
CA ILE A 200 -12.95 -6.47 -6.45
C ILE A 200 -13.24 -7.41 -5.29
N LYS A 201 -13.97 -8.51 -5.53
CA LYS A 201 -14.26 -9.52 -4.52
C LYS A 201 -12.97 -10.13 -3.98
N PHE A 202 -12.07 -10.54 -4.87
CA PHE A 202 -10.79 -11.13 -4.49
C PHE A 202 -9.94 -10.16 -3.65
N ALA A 203 -9.86 -8.88 -4.03
CA ALA A 203 -9.13 -7.87 -3.27
C ALA A 203 -9.73 -7.67 -1.86
N GLY A 204 -11.06 -7.66 -1.73
CA GLY A 204 -11.75 -7.58 -0.45
C GLY A 204 -11.48 -8.79 0.45
N ASP A 205 -11.60 -10.00 -0.10
CA ASP A 205 -11.30 -11.24 0.61
C ASP A 205 -9.81 -11.34 0.99
N PHE A 206 -8.91 -10.80 0.16
CA PHE A 206 -7.48 -10.72 0.47
C PHE A 206 -7.25 -9.85 1.70
N LEU A 207 -7.85 -8.66 1.76
CA LEU A 207 -7.73 -7.76 2.91
C LEU A 207 -8.28 -8.38 4.20
N ASP A 208 -9.39 -9.12 4.09
CA ASP A 208 -9.97 -9.84 5.22
C ASP A 208 -9.07 -11.00 5.69
N ALA A 209 -8.42 -11.70 4.77
CA ALA A 209 -7.47 -12.77 5.08
C ALA A 209 -6.14 -12.22 5.62
N ALA A 210 -5.71 -11.04 5.18
CA ALA A 210 -4.45 -10.40 5.56
C ALA A 210 -4.48 -9.81 6.97
N LYS A 211 -5.63 -9.30 7.42
CA LYS A 211 -5.76 -8.71 8.74
C LYS A 211 -5.32 -9.64 9.89
N PRO A 212 -5.80 -10.89 10.03
CA PRO A 212 -5.41 -11.75 11.15
C PRO A 212 -3.96 -12.23 11.08
N VAL A 213 -3.37 -12.36 9.89
CA VAL A 213 -1.99 -12.88 9.73
C VAL A 213 -0.92 -11.79 9.84
N SER A 214 -1.31 -10.52 9.86
CA SER A 214 -0.40 -9.37 9.91
C SER A 214 -0.69 -8.40 11.06
N ASP A 215 -1.53 -8.81 12.01
CA ASP A 215 -2.07 -7.96 13.07
C ASP A 215 -2.67 -6.63 12.55
N GLY A 216 -3.26 -6.69 11.37
CA GLY A 216 -3.86 -5.56 10.69
C GLY A 216 -2.88 -4.61 10.02
N TYR A 217 -1.59 -4.95 9.92
CA TYR A 217 -0.63 -4.22 9.10
C TYR A 217 -1.08 -4.25 7.63
N PHE A 218 -1.36 -5.43 7.09
CA PHE A 218 -1.93 -5.64 5.76
C PHE A 218 -3.46 -5.65 5.76
#